data_AF-A0A418AXT4-F1
#
_entry.id   AF-A0A418AXT4-F1
#
_cell.length_a   1.000
_cell.length_b   1.000
_cell.length_c   1.000
_cell.angle_alpha   90.00
_cell.angle_beta   90.00
_cell.angle_gamma   90.00
#
_symmetry.space_group_name_H-M   'P 1'
#
loop_
_entity.id
_entity.type
_entity.pdbx_description
1 polymer ?
#
loop_
_entity_poly.entity_id
_entity_poly.type
_entity_poly.pdbx_seq_one_letter_code
_entity_poly.pdbx_strand_id
1 'polypeptide(L)' 'MNDIMTIPASLAGLPSVSVPTAVLDEQVPLGLQLIGAPQQERTMLDVAQLLEDKADFYRHTPSYVYTTSR' A
#
# COMPACT_ATOMS: atom_id res chain seq x y z
N MET A 1 -3.46 -16.76 -9.27
CA MET A 1 -2.90 -15.77 -8.33
C MET A 1 -4.02 -14.77 -8.10
N ASN A 2 -4.60 -14.72 -6.90
CA ASN A 2 -5.94 -14.19 -6.68
C ASN A 2 -5.91 -12.89 -5.86
N ASP A 3 -6.54 -11.85 -6.39
CA ASP A 3 -6.71 -10.52 -5.80
C ASP A 3 -7.82 -10.52 -4.73
N ILE A 4 -7.75 -11.46 -3.78
CA ILE A 4 -8.80 -11.72 -2.78
C ILE A 4 -9.06 -10.47 -1.93
N MET A 5 -8.00 -9.73 -1.60
CA MET A 5 -8.07 -8.59 -0.67
C MET A 5 -8.34 -7.25 -1.38
N THR A 6 -8.30 -7.21 -2.71
CA THR A 6 -8.40 -5.98 -3.51
C THR A 6 -9.63 -5.95 -4.42
N ILE A 7 -10.10 -7.10 -4.92
CA ILE A 7 -11.33 -7.22 -5.74
C ILE A 7 -12.57 -6.64 -5.04
N PRO A 8 -12.86 -6.94 -3.75
CA PRO A 8 -14.09 -6.49 -3.13
C PRO A 8 -14.25 -4.97 -3.12
N ALA A 9 -13.16 -4.21 -2.88
CA ALA A 9 -13.18 -2.76 -2.88
C ALA A 9 -13.51 -2.19 -4.28
N SER A 10 -12.88 -2.74 -5.31
CA SER A 10 -13.12 -2.37 -6.70
C SER A 10 -14.57 -2.64 -7.13
N LEU A 11 -15.11 -3.80 -6.78
CA LEU A 11 -16.49 -4.17 -7.11
C LEU A 11 -17.52 -3.31 -6.36
N ALA A 12 -17.21 -2.91 -5.12
CA ALA A 12 -18.06 -2.03 -4.33
C ALA A 12 -17.93 -0.55 -4.72
N GLY A 13 -17.00 -0.18 -5.60
CA GLY A 13 -16.73 1.21 -5.95
C GLY A 13 -16.22 2.05 -4.77
N LEU A 14 -15.54 1.40 -3.80
CA LEU A 14 -15.04 2.04 -2.60
C LEU A 14 -13.62 2.60 -2.82
N PRO A 15 -13.28 3.75 -2.22
CA PRO A 15 -11.92 4.23 -2.23
C PRO A 15 -11.03 3.23 -1.47
N SER A 16 -9.86 2.93 -2.03
CA SER A 16 -8.89 2.04 -1.38
C SER A 16 -7.47 2.41 -1.76
N VAL A 17 -6.53 2.10 -0.86
CA VAL A 17 -5.10 2.36 -1.04
C VAL A 17 -4.26 1.25 -0.40
N SER A 18 -3.16 0.87 -1.05
CA SER A 18 -2.16 -0.03 -0.48
C SER A 18 -1.02 0.82 0.08
N VAL A 19 -0.76 0.70 1.38
CA VAL A 19 0.26 1.46 2.10
C VAL A 19 1.40 0.52 2.48
N PRO A 20 2.66 0.82 2.14
CA PRO A 20 3.78 0.00 2.60
C PRO A 20 3.99 0.25 4.10
N THR A 21 3.93 -0.81 4.91
CA THR A 21 3.92 -0.67 6.39
C THR A 21 5.05 -1.41 7.09
N ALA A 22 5.72 -2.33 6.39
CA ALA A 22 6.90 -3.01 6.91
C ALA A 22 7.74 -3.61 5.78
N VAL A 23 8.97 -3.98 6.12
CA VAL A 23 9.79 -4.90 5.34
C VAL A 23 9.95 -6.16 6.18
N LEU A 24 9.54 -7.30 5.62
CA LEU A 24 9.72 -8.60 6.24
C LEU A 24 11.17 -9.07 6.07
N ASP A 25 11.46 -10.26 6.60
CA ASP A 25 12.71 -10.96 6.31
C ASP A 25 12.93 -11.07 4.80
N GLU A 26 14.20 -11.17 4.39
CA GLU A 26 14.60 -11.25 2.98
C GLU A 26 14.24 -10.02 2.13
N GLN A 27 14.01 -8.86 2.77
CA GLN A 27 13.75 -7.57 2.09
C GLN A 27 12.44 -7.54 1.30
N VAL A 28 11.46 -8.35 1.71
CA VAL A 28 10.14 -8.41 1.08
C VAL A 28 9.23 -7.32 1.65
N PRO A 29 8.73 -6.37 0.83
CA PRO A 29 7.85 -5.32 1.32
C PRO A 29 6.46 -5.87 1.67
N LEU A 30 5.93 -5.46 2.82
CA LEU A 30 4.57 -5.76 3.25
C LEU A 30 3.67 -4.54 3.04
N GLY A 31 2.67 -4.71 2.18
CA GLY A 31 1.61 -3.73 1.95
C GLY A 31 0.39 -3.98 2.84
N LEU A 32 -0.21 -2.92 3.35
CA LEU A 32 -1.49 -2.92 4.06
C LEU A 32 -2.56 -2.29 3.18
N GLN A 33 -3.65 -3.03 2.93
CA GLN A 33 -4.79 -2.52 2.18
C GLN A 33 -5.76 -1.78 3.11
N LEU A 34 -5.98 -0.50 2.84
CA LEU A 34 -7.02 0.31 3.48
C LEU A 34 -8.20 0.47 2.50
N ILE A 35 -9.42 0.33 3.03
CA ILE A 35 -10.66 0.56 2.28
C ILE A 35 -11.46 1.59 3.07
N GLY A 36 -11.72 2.74 2.45
CA GLY A 36 -12.50 3.82 3.03
C GLY A 36 -13.99 3.67 2.76
N ALA A 37 -14.80 4.40 3.53
CA ALA A 37 -16.20 4.61 3.19
C ALA A 37 -16.33 5.52 1.94
N PRO A 38 -17.48 5.50 1.24
CA PRO A 38 -17.70 6.35 0.07
C PRO A 38 -17.45 7.83 0.38
N GLN A 39 -16.73 8.52 -0.52
CA GLN A 39 -16.41 9.96 -0.41
C GLN A 39 -15.59 10.34 0.85
N GLN A 40 -14.87 9.39 1.45
CA GLN A 40 -13.99 9.63 2.60
C GLN A 40 -12.50 9.46 2.26
N GLU A 41 -12.11 9.77 1.02
CA GLU A 41 -10.74 9.64 0.52
C GLU A 41 -9.76 10.45 1.39
N ARG A 42 -10.16 11.65 1.84
CA ARG A 42 -9.30 12.49 2.67
C ARG A 42 -8.94 11.82 3.98
N THR A 43 -9.93 11.34 4.73
CA THR A 43 -9.71 10.64 6.00
C THR A 43 -8.88 9.37 5.79
N MET A 44 -9.16 8.61 4.71
CA MET A 44 -8.40 7.42 4.36
C MET A 44 -6.92 7.75 4.07
N LEU A 45 -6.65 8.81 3.33
CA LEU A 45 -5.29 9.27 3.02
C LEU A 45 -4.57 9.83 4.24
N ASP A 46 -5.26 10.54 5.14
CA ASP A 46 -4.67 11.01 6.39
C ASP A 46 -4.22 9.83 7.27
N VAL A 47 -5.01 8.74 7.33
CA VAL A 47 -4.63 7.49 8.01
C VAL A 47 -3.48 6.78 7.28
N ALA A 48 -3.50 6.74 5.95
CA ALA A 48 -2.43 6.15 5.15
C ALA A 48 -1.08 6.85 5.41
N GLN A 49 -1.06 8.18 5.44
CA GLN A 49 0.13 8.96 5.73
C GLN A 49 0.65 8.67 7.15
N LEU A 50 -0.24 8.65 8.15
CA LEU A 50 0.14 8.33 9.51
C LEU A 50 0.80 6.95 9.62
N LEU A 51 0.30 5.96 8.89
CA LEU A 51 0.86 4.61 8.87
C LEU A 51 2.22 4.57 8.17
N GLU A 52 2.37 5.23 7.02
CA GLU A 52 3.64 5.34 6.30
C GLU A 52 4.72 6.02 7.16
N ASP A 53 4.38 7.14 7.81
CA ASP A 53 5.29 7.89 8.69
C ASP A 53 5.76 7.03 9.87
N LYS A 54 4.85 6.21 10.44
CA LYS A 54 5.16 5.30 11.55
C LYS A 54 5.99 4.11 11.11
N ALA A 55 5.83 3.67 9.88
CA ALA A 55 6.61 2.57 9.29
C ALA A 55 8.03 3.02 8.88
N ASP A 56 8.26 4.32 8.74
CA ASP A 56 9.52 4.89 8.20
C ASP A 56 9.91 4.24 6.85
N PHE A 57 8.92 3.76 6.08
CA PHE A 57 9.16 2.86 4.95
C PHE A 57 9.94 3.55 3.81
N TYR A 58 9.77 4.86 3.65
CA TYR A 58 10.48 5.69 2.68
C TYR A 58 12.02 5.67 2.84
N ARG A 59 12.53 5.16 3.97
CA ARG A 59 13.97 4.97 4.21
C ARG A 59 14.52 3.67 3.63
N HIS A 60 13.67 2.73 3.23
CA HIS A 60 14.11 1.47 2.64
C HIS A 60 14.47 1.65 1.16
N THR A 61 15.66 1.18 0.81
CA THR A 61 16.11 1.10 -0.59
C THR A 61 15.94 -0.32 -1.11
N PRO A 62 15.30 -0.52 -2.27
CA PRO A 62 15.19 -1.85 -2.86
C PRO A 62 16.58 -2.36 -3.27
N SER A 63 16.83 -3.63 -3.00
CA SER A 63 18.12 -4.29 -3.31
C SER A 63 18.38 -4.50 -4.78
N TYR A 64 17.32 -4.41 -5.59
CA TYR A 64 17.40 -4.49 -7.03
C TYR A 64 16.40 -3.53 -7.66
N VAL A 65 16.90 -2.68 -8.56
CA VAL A 65 16.08 -1.83 -9.42
C VAL A 65 16.29 -2.30 -10.85
N TYR A 66 15.23 -2.75 -11.51
CA TYR A 66 15.30 -3.17 -12.90
C TYR A 66 15.69 -1.96 -13.78
N THR A 67 16.87 -2.02 -14.40
CA THR A 67 17.22 -1.08 -15.48
C THR A 67 16.76 -1.69 -16.80
N THR A 68 15.72 -1.15 -17.41
CA THR A 68 15.38 -1.50 -18.79
C THR A 68 16.42 -0.85 -19.70
N SER A 69 17.23 -1.66 -20.39
CA SER A 69 17.80 -1.21 -21.67
C SER A 69 16.64 -1.15 -22.65
N ARG A 70 16.34 0.04 -23.15
CA ARG A 70 15.58 0.17 -24.40
C ARG A 70 16.39 -0.39 -25.57
#